data_AF-A0A2N2G4D6-F1
#
_entry.id   AF-A0A2N2G4D6-F1
#
_cell.length_a   1.000
_cell.length_b   1.000
_cell.length_c   1.000
_cell.angle_alpha   90.00
_cell.angle_beta   90.00
_cell.angle_gamma   90.00
#
_symmetry.space_group_name_H-M   'P 1'
#
loop_
_entity.id
_entity.type
_entity.pdbx_description
1 polymer ?
#
loop_
_entity_poly.entity_id
_entity_poly.type
_entity_poly.pdbx_seq_one_letter_code
_entity_poly.pdbx_strand_id
1 'polypeptide(L)'
;MNISPANTPRQKRVSFLLLLLLILLGWLIFFVYQRPVPIPEATPIPVTARGDLAADEQSTIALFRSASPAVVYITNIEVRRNIFSLNIHEIPQGTGSGFVWDKQGRVVTNYHVIESASRVEVTLADRSTWKATLVGVAPDKDLAVLQISAPAEKLSPLPLGESHNLLVGQKVFAIGN
;
A
#
# COMPACT_ATOMS: atom_id res chain seq x y z
N MET A 1 45.17 -83.50 29.81
CA MET A 1 45.98 -82.95 30.91
C MET A 1 46.23 -81.47 30.59
N ASN A 2 45.75 -80.57 31.46
CA ASN A 2 46.24 -79.19 31.67
C ASN A 2 46.25 -78.18 30.48
N ILE A 3 45.84 -76.90 30.53
CA ILE A 3 45.15 -75.96 31.44
C ILE A 3 44.75 -74.79 30.53
N SER A 4 43.58 -74.18 30.76
CA SER A 4 43.27 -72.84 30.24
C SER A 4 44.18 -71.80 30.91
N PRO A 5 44.45 -70.66 30.27
CA PRO A 5 44.15 -69.42 30.99
C PRO A 5 43.42 -68.38 30.13
N ALA A 6 42.26 -67.99 30.66
CA ALA A 6 41.84 -66.62 30.93
C ALA A 6 42.29 -65.47 29.99
N ASN A 7 41.30 -64.93 29.28
CA ASN A 7 40.98 -63.50 29.13
C ASN A 7 42.16 -62.51 29.13
N THR A 8 42.44 -61.93 27.96
CA THR A 8 42.97 -60.56 27.89
C THR A 8 41.88 -59.59 27.41
N PRO A 9 41.25 -58.81 28.30
CA PRO A 9 40.23 -57.82 27.93
C PRO A 9 40.88 -56.52 27.42
N ARG A 10 42.07 -56.59 26.80
CA ARG A 10 42.91 -55.41 26.52
C ARG A 10 42.47 -54.67 25.25
N GLN A 11 42.03 -55.40 24.22
CA GLN A 11 41.63 -54.81 22.93
C GLN A 11 40.26 -54.10 23.00
N LYS A 12 39.30 -54.66 23.75
CA LYS A 12 37.98 -54.04 23.96
C LYS A 12 38.06 -52.75 24.79
N ARG A 13 38.99 -52.67 25.75
CA ARG A 13 39.21 -51.46 26.57
C ARG A 13 39.79 -50.28 25.77
N VAL A 14 40.75 -50.54 24.88
CA VAL A 14 41.34 -49.51 24.02
C VAL A 14 40.33 -48.99 22.99
N SER A 15 39.52 -49.88 22.40
CA SER A 15 38.42 -49.50 21.50
C SER A 15 37.33 -48.67 22.20
N PHE A 16 36.99 -49.04 23.45
CA PHE A 16 36.04 -48.29 24.28
C PHE A 16 36.57 -46.90 24.70
N LEU A 17 37.87 -46.78 25.01
CA LEU A 17 38.53 -45.50 25.29
C LEU A 17 38.55 -44.57 24.07
N LEU A 18 38.81 -45.10 22.87
CA LEU A 18 38.75 -44.34 21.62
C LEU A 18 37.32 -43.87 21.31
N LEU A 19 36.32 -44.74 21.53
CA LEU A 19 34.92 -44.37 21.36
C LEU A 19 34.51 -43.25 22.33
N LEU A 20 34.89 -43.36 23.61
CA LEU A 20 34.66 -42.32 24.61
C LEU A 20 35.34 -41.00 24.24
N LEU A 21 36.56 -41.04 23.71
CA LEU A 21 37.29 -39.85 23.28
C LEU A 21 36.65 -39.19 22.06
N LEU A 22 36.12 -39.97 21.10
CA LEU A 22 35.37 -39.45 19.96
C LEU A 22 34.02 -38.86 20.40
N ILE A 23 33.34 -39.48 21.37
CA ILE A 23 32.10 -38.93 21.94
C ILE A 23 32.40 -37.63 22.70
N LEU A 24 33.47 -37.60 23.49
CA LEU A 24 33.90 -36.39 24.21
C LEU A 24 34.29 -35.28 23.24
N LEU A 25 35.02 -35.60 22.16
CA LEU A 25 35.41 -34.64 21.13
C LEU A 25 34.19 -34.14 20.37
N GLY A 26 33.26 -35.02 20.00
CA GLY A 26 31.99 -34.65 19.38
C GLY A 26 31.13 -33.79 20.30
N TRP A 27 31.08 -34.10 21.59
CA TRP A 27 30.39 -33.30 22.60
C TRP A 27 31.05 -31.93 22.77
N LEU A 28 32.38 -31.85 22.78
CA LEU A 28 33.13 -30.60 22.85
C LEU A 28 32.88 -29.73 21.60
N ILE A 29 32.94 -30.33 20.41
CA ILE A 29 32.67 -29.64 19.13
C ILE A 29 31.23 -29.14 19.10
N PHE A 30 30.27 -29.98 19.49
CA PHE A 30 28.85 -29.62 19.58
C PHE A 30 28.65 -28.45 20.55
N PHE A 31 29.28 -28.49 21.72
CA PHE A 31 29.20 -27.42 22.72
C PHE A 31 29.86 -26.11 22.25
N VAL A 32 30.90 -26.18 21.41
CA VAL A 32 31.54 -25.02 20.79
C VAL A 32 30.67 -24.44 19.66
N TYR A 33 30.07 -25.28 18.82
CA TYR A 33 29.17 -24.84 17.74
C TYR A 33 27.83 -24.29 18.25
N GLN A 34 27.40 -24.69 19.45
CA GLN A 34 26.21 -24.14 20.10
C GLN A 34 26.43 -22.78 20.76
N ARG A 35 27.64 -22.21 20.74
CA ARG A 35 27.88 -20.85 21.26
C ARG A 35 27.10 -19.87 20.38
N PRO A 36 26.08 -19.16 20.91
CA PRO A 36 25.39 -18.14 20.14
C PRO A 36 26.41 -17.09 19.72
N VAL A 37 26.47 -16.79 18.42
CA VAL A 37 27.28 -15.68 17.90
C VAL A 37 26.78 -14.41 18.57
N PRO A 38 27.62 -13.63 19.27
CA PRO A 38 27.22 -12.35 19.82
C PRO A 38 26.76 -11.45 18.66
N ILE A 39 25.46 -11.25 18.54
CA ILE A 39 24.93 -10.21 17.65
C ILE A 39 25.25 -8.89 18.35
N PRO A 40 25.99 -7.97 17.73
CA PRO A 40 26.20 -6.65 18.31
C PRO A 40 24.84 -6.07 18.68
N GLU A 41 24.64 -5.69 19.95
CA GLU A 41 23.44 -4.97 20.34
C GLU A 41 23.37 -3.71 19.48
N ALA A 42 22.32 -3.62 18.67
CA ALA A 42 22.08 -2.43 17.88
C ALA A 42 21.85 -1.27 18.84
N THR A 43 22.77 -0.31 18.85
CA THR A 43 22.55 0.95 19.56
C THR A 43 21.43 1.69 18.83
N PRO A 44 20.29 1.99 19.49
CA PRO A 44 19.24 2.75 18.84
C PRO A 44 19.79 4.12 18.49
N ILE A 45 19.73 4.49 17.21
CA ILE A 45 20.05 5.84 16.77
C ILE A 45 19.00 6.76 17.40
N PRO A 46 19.40 7.76 18.22
CA PRO A 46 18.44 8.66 18.82
C PRO A 46 17.70 9.41 17.72
N VAL A 47 16.39 9.26 17.66
CA VAL A 47 15.54 10.05 16.75
C VAL A 47 15.57 11.48 17.25
N THR A 48 16.30 12.34 16.56
CA THR A 48 16.29 13.77 16.86
C THR A 48 14.89 14.30 16.59
N ALA A 49 14.32 15.06 17.53
CA ALA A 49 13.02 15.68 17.34
C ALA A 49 13.07 16.60 16.10
N ARG A 50 12.06 16.50 15.24
CA ARG A 50 11.89 17.47 14.15
C ARG A 50 11.73 18.86 14.77
N GLY A 51 12.47 19.85 14.26
CA GLY A 51 12.25 21.25 14.60
C GLY A 51 10.88 21.75 14.12
N ASP A 52 10.61 23.03 14.35
CA ASP A 52 9.34 23.64 13.91
C ASP A 52 9.19 23.59 12.38
N LEU A 53 7.94 23.49 11.93
CA LEU A 53 7.61 23.53 10.51
C LEU A 53 7.89 24.91 9.93
N ALA A 54 8.52 24.95 8.76
CA ALA A 54 8.69 26.20 8.02
C ALA A 54 7.32 26.75 7.57
N ALA A 55 7.22 28.07 7.39
CA ALA A 55 5.94 28.73 7.10
C ALA A 55 5.29 28.24 5.78
N ASP A 56 6.11 27.88 4.79
CA ASP A 56 5.67 27.30 3.52
C ASP A 56 5.16 25.86 3.68
N GLU A 57 5.80 25.06 4.54
CA GLU A 57 5.31 23.73 4.93
C GLU A 57 3.94 23.84 5.62
N GLN A 58 3.79 24.77 6.56
CA GLN A 58 2.51 25.02 7.25
C GLN A 58 1.41 25.41 6.25
N SER A 59 1.72 26.29 5.30
CA SER A 59 0.79 26.72 4.25
C SER A 59 0.37 25.54 3.35
N THR A 60 1.33 24.71 2.97
CA THR A 60 1.09 23.51 2.15
C THR A 60 0.23 22.48 2.89
N ILE A 61 0.50 22.26 4.18
CA ILE A 61 -0.27 21.36 5.03
C ILE A 61 -1.71 21.86 5.19
N ALA A 62 -1.88 23.17 5.43
CA ALA A 62 -3.21 23.77 5.55
C ALA A 62 -4.00 23.63 4.24
N LEU A 63 -3.36 23.91 3.09
CA LEU A 63 -3.96 23.73 1.77
C LEU A 63 -4.40 22.29 1.56
N PHE A 64 -3.51 21.31 1.77
CA PHE A 64 -3.82 19.90 1.58
C PHE A 64 -4.95 19.43 2.51
N ARG A 65 -4.94 19.82 3.79
CA ARG A 65 -6.01 19.49 4.75
C ARG A 65 -7.37 20.04 4.32
N SER A 66 -7.39 21.24 3.73
CA SER A 66 -8.63 21.86 3.25
C SER A 66 -9.14 21.27 1.94
N ALA A 67 -8.25 20.92 1.00
CA ALA A 67 -8.61 20.52 -0.36
C ALA A 67 -8.77 19.00 -0.54
N SER A 68 -8.00 18.18 0.19
CA SER A 68 -8.04 16.72 0.05
C SER A 68 -9.42 16.08 0.28
N PRO A 69 -10.29 16.56 1.20
CA PRO A 69 -11.62 15.98 1.35
C PRO A 69 -12.53 16.16 0.13
N ALA A 70 -12.21 17.12 -0.75
CA ALA A 70 -12.95 17.38 -1.98
C ALA A 70 -12.55 16.46 -3.13
N VAL A 71 -11.36 15.86 -3.07
CA VAL A 71 -10.84 14.99 -4.12
C VAL A 71 -11.45 13.60 -3.97
N VAL A 72 -11.84 13.03 -5.10
CA VAL A 72 -12.51 11.74 -5.17
C VAL A 72 -11.76 10.79 -6.09
N TYR A 73 -11.87 9.51 -5.80
CA TYR A 73 -11.35 8.46 -6.65
C TYR A 73 -12.45 7.94 -7.56
N ILE A 74 -12.14 7.76 -8.85
CA ILE A 74 -13.08 7.33 -9.86
C ILE A 74 -12.65 5.96 -10.37
N THR A 75 -13.59 5.01 -10.35
CA THR A 75 -13.38 3.67 -10.88
C THR A 75 -14.27 3.47 -12.10
N ASN A 76 -13.64 3.15 -13.23
CA ASN A 76 -14.27 2.78 -14.48
C ASN A 76 -14.40 1.25 -14.52
N ILE A 77 -15.64 0.78 -14.56
CA ILE A 77 -15.99 -0.64 -14.55
C ILE A 77 -16.59 -0.98 -15.92
N GLU A 78 -16.02 -2.00 -16.56
CA GLU A 78 -16.55 -2.54 -17.80
C GLU A 78 -17.18 -3.90 -17.55
N VAL A 79 -18.37 -4.08 -18.10
CA VAL A 79 -19.13 -5.32 -17.96
C VAL A 79 -18.77 -6.23 -19.12
N ARG A 80 -17.96 -7.26 -18.86
CA ARG A 80 -17.61 -8.29 -19.84
C ARG A 80 -18.57 -9.47 -19.69
N ARG A 81 -19.32 -9.78 -20.75
CA ARG A 81 -20.12 -11.01 -20.83
C ARG A 81 -19.25 -12.13 -21.40
N ASN A 82 -19.07 -13.20 -20.64
CA ASN A 82 -18.44 -14.40 -21.18
C ASN A 82 -19.48 -15.19 -22.00
N ILE A 83 -19.29 -15.22 -23.32
CA ILE A 83 -20.19 -15.86 -24.28
C ILE A 83 -20.37 -17.38 -24.06
N PHE A 84 -19.42 -18.04 -23.38
CA PHE A 84 -19.50 -19.49 -23.13
C PHE A 84 -20.18 -19.85 -21.80
N SER A 85 -20.12 -18.98 -20.80
CA SER A 85 -20.67 -19.27 -19.46
C SER A 85 -21.93 -18.50 -19.10
N LEU A 86 -22.38 -17.56 -19.96
CA LEU A 86 -23.46 -16.61 -19.67
C LEU A 86 -23.25 -15.79 -18.38
N ASN A 87 -22.08 -15.87 -17.76
CA ASN A 87 -21.73 -15.13 -16.55
C ASN A 87 -21.30 -13.71 -16.91
N ILE A 88 -21.79 -12.76 -16.13
CA ILE A 88 -21.45 -11.34 -16.22
C ILE A 88 -20.29 -11.08 -15.25
N HIS A 89 -19.13 -10.68 -15.75
CA HIS A 89 -18.00 -10.27 -14.93
C HIS A 89 -17.80 -8.76 -15.05
N GLU A 90 -17.77 -8.08 -13.91
CA GLU A 90 -17.38 -6.69 -13.81
C GLU A 90 -15.87 -6.64 -13.59
N ILE A 91 -15.15 -6.03 -14.52
CA ILE A 91 -13.70 -5.88 -14.42
C ILE A 91 -13.41 -4.37 -14.36
N PRO A 92 -12.71 -3.87 -13.34
CA PRO A 92 -12.19 -2.51 -13.35
C PRO A 92 -11.26 -2.36 -14.56
N GLN A 93 -11.51 -1.39 -15.44
CA GLN A 93 -10.69 -1.15 -16.64
C GLN A 93 -9.85 0.11 -16.55
N GLY A 94 -10.24 1.05 -15.69
CA GLY A 94 -9.55 2.30 -15.55
C GLY A 94 -9.84 2.93 -14.21
N THR A 95 -8.93 3.77 -13.76
CA THR A 95 -9.05 4.51 -12.52
C THR A 95 -8.60 5.94 -12.78
N GLY A 96 -9.14 6.86 -12.02
CA GLY A 96 -8.78 8.27 -12.14
C GLY A 96 -9.19 9.06 -10.91
N SER A 97 -8.99 10.37 -10.99
CA SER A 97 -9.36 11.30 -9.94
C SER A 97 -10.40 12.29 -10.45
N GLY A 98 -11.13 12.87 -9.51
CA GLY A 98 -11.98 14.03 -9.75
C GLY A 98 -12.10 14.84 -8.48
N PHE A 99 -13.00 15.81 -8.49
CA PHE A 99 -13.33 16.56 -7.28
C PHE A 99 -14.82 16.89 -7.22
N VAL A 100 -15.32 17.03 -5.99
CA VAL A 100 -16.69 17.46 -5.72
C VAL A 100 -16.83 18.94 -6.08
N TRP A 101 -17.78 19.23 -6.96
CA TRP A 101 -18.11 20.58 -7.41
C TRP A 101 -19.06 21.30 -6.46
N ASP A 102 -20.01 20.58 -5.85
CA ASP A 102 -21.02 21.16 -4.96
C ASP A 102 -21.67 20.14 -4.00
N LYS A 103 -22.57 20.67 -3.16
CA LYS A 103 -23.38 19.92 -2.20
C LYS A 103 -24.55 19.16 -2.84
N GLN A 104 -24.80 19.31 -4.14
CA GLN A 104 -25.79 18.53 -4.86
C GLN A 104 -25.22 17.20 -5.33
N GLY A 105 -23.89 16.98 -5.23
CA GLY A 105 -23.24 15.73 -5.61
C GLY A 105 -22.72 15.74 -7.05
N ARG A 106 -22.52 16.92 -7.65
CA ARG A 106 -21.81 17.02 -8.93
C ARG A 106 -20.31 16.82 -8.71
N VAL A 107 -19.69 16.00 -9.56
CA VAL A 107 -18.26 15.68 -9.55
C VAL A 107 -17.68 15.99 -10.92
N VAL A 108 -16.55 16.69 -10.95
CA VAL A 108 -15.82 17.00 -12.19
C VAL A 108 -14.61 16.09 -12.32
N THR A 109 -14.39 15.57 -13.53
CA THR A 109 -13.24 14.74 -13.89
C THR A 109 -12.90 14.92 -15.37
N ASN A 110 -11.86 14.24 -15.83
CA ASN A 110 -11.55 14.15 -17.24
C ASN A 110 -12.50 13.19 -17.97
N TYR A 111 -12.79 13.49 -19.24
CA TYR A 111 -13.65 12.66 -20.06
C TYR A 111 -13.02 11.29 -20.32
N HIS A 112 -11.72 11.23 -20.61
CA HIS A 112 -11.02 9.97 -20.88
C HIS A 112 -11.04 8.99 -19.69
N VAL A 113 -11.22 9.47 -18.45
CA VAL A 113 -11.29 8.60 -17.25
C VAL A 113 -12.55 7.73 -17.28
N ILE A 114 -13.65 8.29 -17.79
CA ILE A 114 -14.96 7.63 -17.85
C ILE A 114 -15.30 7.08 -19.23
N GLU A 115 -14.42 7.30 -20.21
CA GLU A 115 -14.63 6.81 -21.57
C GLU A 115 -14.73 5.28 -21.58
N SER A 116 -15.63 4.75 -22.41
CA SER A 116 -15.92 3.31 -22.53
C SER A 116 -16.37 2.60 -21.24
N ALA A 117 -16.66 3.36 -20.17
CA ALA A 117 -17.17 2.78 -18.93
C ALA A 117 -18.59 2.23 -19.13
N SER A 118 -18.81 0.98 -18.74
CA SER A 118 -20.17 0.46 -18.58
C SER A 118 -20.82 1.03 -17.31
N ARG A 119 -20.01 1.27 -16.28
CA ARG A 119 -20.42 1.77 -14.97
C ARG A 119 -19.28 2.58 -14.37
N VAL A 120 -19.62 3.70 -13.75
CA VAL A 120 -18.67 4.56 -13.04
C VAL A 120 -19.04 4.59 -11.56
N GLU A 121 -18.05 4.41 -10.72
CA GLU A 121 -18.16 4.57 -9.28
C GLU A 121 -17.23 5.68 -8.80
N VAL A 122 -17.70 6.44 -7.81
CA VAL A 122 -16.94 7.51 -7.17
C VAL A 122 -16.77 7.16 -5.70
N THR A 123 -15.53 7.14 -5.23
CA THR A 123 -15.17 6.92 -3.84
C THR A 123 -14.74 8.25 -3.21
N LEU A 124 -15.46 8.66 -2.16
CA LEU A 124 -15.19 9.89 -1.41
C LEU A 124 -14.03 9.71 -0.43
N ALA A 125 -13.56 10.80 0.18
CA ALA A 125 -12.47 10.79 1.16
C ALA A 125 -12.76 9.94 2.42
N ASP A 126 -14.03 9.75 2.78
CA ASP A 126 -14.47 8.86 3.86
C ASP A 126 -14.48 7.37 3.46
N ARG A 127 -14.01 7.05 2.24
CA ARG A 127 -14.00 5.73 1.60
C ARG A 127 -15.38 5.18 1.26
N SER A 128 -16.45 5.99 1.34
CA SER A 128 -17.75 5.57 0.83
C SER A 128 -17.78 5.63 -0.69
N THR A 129 -18.32 4.59 -1.32
CA THR A 129 -18.40 4.45 -2.78
C THR A 129 -19.84 4.63 -3.25
N TRP A 130 -20.01 5.41 -4.30
CA TRP A 130 -21.30 5.79 -4.86
C TRP A 130 -21.32 5.53 -6.36
N LYS A 131 -22.40 4.91 -6.84
CA LYS A 131 -22.64 4.82 -8.28
C LYS A 131 -22.84 6.23 -8.83
N ALA A 132 -22.12 6.56 -9.89
CA ALA A 132 -22.24 7.81 -10.59
C ALA A 132 -23.12 7.67 -11.84
N THR A 133 -23.88 8.73 -12.13
CA THR A 133 -24.54 8.91 -13.42
C THR A 133 -23.88 10.05 -14.19
N LEU A 134 -23.86 9.95 -15.52
CA LEU A 134 -23.30 11.01 -16.35
C LEU A 134 -24.30 12.17 -16.45
N VAL A 135 -23.84 13.40 -16.16
CA VAL A 135 -24.62 14.64 -16.33
C VAL A 135 -24.34 15.25 -17.70
N GLY A 136 -23.06 15.31 -18.09
CA GLY A 136 -22.64 15.91 -19.35
C GLY A 136 -21.15 15.75 -19.60
N VAL A 137 -20.75 15.96 -20.85
CA VAL A 137 -19.37 15.84 -21.32
C VAL A 137 -19.01 16.98 -22.27
N ALA A 138 -17.73 17.33 -22.31
CA ALA A 138 -17.12 18.16 -23.33
C ALA A 138 -15.82 17.46 -23.80
N PRO A 139 -15.92 16.52 -24.78
CA PRO A 139 -14.78 15.70 -25.18
C PRO A 139 -13.62 16.51 -25.77
N ASP A 140 -13.90 17.62 -26.46
CA ASP A 140 -12.91 18.55 -27.02
C ASP A 140 -12.09 19.28 -25.95
N LYS A 141 -12.60 19.32 -24.71
CA LYS A 141 -11.93 19.87 -23.52
C LYS A 141 -11.48 18.80 -22.54
N ASP A 142 -11.72 17.52 -22.86
CA ASP A 142 -11.49 16.39 -21.98
C ASP A 142 -12.13 16.58 -20.59
N LEU A 143 -13.39 17.00 -20.55
CA LEU A 143 -14.14 17.23 -19.32
C LEU A 143 -15.41 16.38 -19.25
N ALA A 144 -15.72 15.91 -18.04
CA ALA A 144 -16.98 15.25 -17.72
C ALA A 144 -17.51 15.68 -16.35
N VAL A 145 -18.84 15.75 -16.26
CA VAL A 145 -19.56 15.99 -15.01
C VAL A 145 -20.38 14.76 -14.68
N LEU A 146 -20.16 14.22 -13.49
CA LEU A 146 -20.87 13.09 -12.91
C LEU A 146 -21.80 13.57 -11.80
N GLN A 147 -22.83 12.79 -11.51
CA GLN A 147 -23.76 12.98 -10.41
C GLN A 147 -23.72 11.76 -9.49
N ILE A 148 -23.58 12.00 -8.19
CA ILE A 148 -23.70 10.98 -7.14
C ILE A 148 -24.79 11.37 -6.15
N SER A 149 -25.44 10.38 -5.54
CA SER A 149 -26.51 10.57 -4.57
C SER A 149 -26.01 10.43 -3.13
N ALA A 150 -24.88 11.08 -2.80
CA ALA A 150 -24.32 11.09 -1.46
C ALA A 150 -24.97 12.19 -0.59
N PRO A 151 -25.11 11.99 0.73
CA PRO A 151 -25.56 13.03 1.66
C PRO A 151 -24.67 14.27 1.62
N ALA A 152 -25.26 15.45 1.72
CA ALA A 152 -24.56 16.74 1.61
C ALA A 152 -23.49 16.95 2.69
N GLU A 153 -23.60 16.25 3.82
CA GLU A 153 -22.65 16.26 4.93
C GLU A 153 -21.32 15.58 4.54
N LYS A 154 -21.37 14.62 3.60
CA LYS A 154 -20.18 13.90 3.09
C LYS A 154 -19.49 14.62 1.94
N LEU A 155 -20.17 15.54 1.30
CA LEU A 155 -19.67 16.26 0.14
C LEU A 155 -18.86 17.47 0.58
N SER A 156 -17.61 17.59 0.17
CA SER A 156 -16.77 18.76 0.44
C SER A 156 -16.46 19.46 -0.88
N PRO A 157 -17.19 20.50 -1.29
CA PRO A 157 -16.92 21.18 -2.55
C PRO A 157 -15.54 21.86 -2.57
N LEU A 158 -14.79 21.69 -3.67
CA LEU A 158 -13.53 22.38 -3.85
C LEU A 158 -13.78 23.85 -4.25
N PRO A 159 -13.21 24.86 -3.55
CA PRO A 159 -13.32 26.24 -3.98
C PRO A 159 -12.70 26.46 -5.36
N LEU A 160 -13.40 27.21 -6.21
CA LEU A 160 -12.94 27.54 -7.56
C LEU A 160 -12.12 28.83 -7.54
N GLY A 161 -10.96 28.79 -8.18
CA GLY A 161 -10.14 29.97 -8.44
C GLY A 161 -10.36 30.53 -9.85
N GLU A 162 -9.72 31.66 -10.13
CA GLU A 162 -9.64 32.25 -11.46
C GLU A 162 -8.35 31.83 -12.17
N SER A 163 -8.43 31.53 -13.45
CA SER A 163 -7.27 31.11 -14.26
C SER A 163 -6.67 32.23 -15.11
N HIS A 164 -7.40 33.33 -15.34
CA HIS A 164 -7.00 34.37 -16.30
C HIS A 164 -5.88 35.30 -15.78
N ASN A 165 -5.63 35.32 -14.47
CA ASN A 165 -4.64 36.16 -13.80
C ASN A 165 -3.44 35.36 -13.24
N LEU A 166 -3.31 34.09 -13.63
CA LEU A 166 -2.18 33.26 -13.25
C LEU A 166 -0.88 33.78 -13.88
N LEU A 167 0.22 33.67 -13.15
CA LEU A 167 1.56 34.12 -13.54
C LEU A 167 2.50 32.92 -13.65
N VAL A 168 3.36 32.94 -14.67
CA VAL A 168 4.43 31.95 -14.84
C VAL A 168 5.37 32.00 -13.63
N GLY A 169 5.62 30.85 -13.01
CA GLY A 169 6.42 30.72 -11.79
C GLY A 169 5.60 30.64 -10.50
N GLN A 170 4.27 30.78 -10.55
CA GLN A 170 3.42 30.52 -9.39
C GLN A 170 3.46 29.04 -8.97
N LYS A 171 3.48 28.80 -7.65
CA LYS A 171 3.39 27.45 -7.08
C LYS A 171 2.01 26.85 -7.35
N VAL A 172 1.99 25.56 -7.70
CA VAL A 172 0.76 24.78 -7.90
C VAL A 172 0.81 23.51 -7.05
N PHE A 173 -0.37 23.01 -6.70
CA PHE A 173 -0.52 21.76 -5.95
C PHE A 173 -1.46 20.85 -6.73
N ALA A 174 -0.97 19.67 -7.11
CA ALA A 174 -1.77 18.62 -7.72
C ALA A 174 -2.15 17.60 -6.64
N ILE A 175 -3.45 17.32 -6.54
CA ILE A 175 -3.98 16.30 -5.63
C ILE A 175 -4.77 15.32 -6.48
N GLY A 176 -4.45 14.04 -6.33
CA GLY A 176 -5.12 12.92 -6.97
C GLY A 176 -4.83 11.64 -6.19
N ASN A 177 -5.51 10.57 -6.57
CA ASN A 177 -5.20 9.22 -6.14
C ASN A 177 -4.29 8.52 -7.15
#